data_AF-I7CY32-F1
#
_entry.id   AF-I7CY32-F1
#
_cell.length_a   1.000
_cell.length_b   1.000
_cell.length_c   1.000
_cell.angle_alpha   90.00
_cell.angle_beta   90.00
_cell.angle_gamma   90.00
#
_symmetry.space_group_name_H-M   'P 1'
#
loop_
_entity.id
_entity.type
_entity.pdbx_description
1 polymer ?
#
loop_
_entity_poly.entity_id
_entity_poly.type
_entity_poly.pdbx_seq_one_letter_code
_entity_poly.pdbx_strand_id
1 'polypeptide(L)'
;MDSDTRIWSGVGESDIDPVPVEKALDRFATNTSEYISERIQYFDPFKAESEADQRAREKAFAEASIYQIFAENHDRSVSQNLHELTRQRANDSDYHEPLGGYPEAIPEYGHTLLCTEMRDELSTDARIAFEDALDALDLEKLEDHVTLLLEIQTIYELWGYEPNPVDVSNVLEESVAYSDIDVISATLYETYDLAHISFYYHNMGGSYHDSLDKVTGIEFSDLLHGLILKYIGVGDPDAVLELTIAGILNRCLSAEIVTIVLSWVDSLIRETGYLEAYLYGDEHFLPDKAVEEMEEWTVEQQEWGNNYHTNLIGAIAGVVLTSYIDSLDVASGSFPKDGMGDLLKIAELLDTVDRSPARAANQLIDVRNRKTTNKYKNILECVANHIVSSVK
;
A
#
# COMPACT_ATOMS: atom_id res chain seq x y z
N MET A 1 -19.46 -5.25 27.22
CA MET A 1 -18.39 -6.23 26.96
C MET A 1 -17.18 -5.39 26.64
N ASP A 2 -16.18 -5.40 27.51
CA ASP A 2 -14.99 -4.56 27.41
C ASP A 2 -14.22 -4.90 26.13
N SER A 3 -14.28 -4.00 25.15
CA SER A 3 -13.50 -4.01 23.91
C SER A 3 -12.08 -3.47 24.09
N ASP A 4 -11.67 -3.18 25.32
CA ASP A 4 -10.38 -2.55 25.68
C ASP A 4 -9.18 -3.51 25.72
N THR A 5 -9.32 -4.71 25.17
CA THR A 5 -8.22 -5.68 25.06
C THR A 5 -8.15 -6.24 23.65
N ARG A 6 -7.40 -5.57 22.76
CA ARG A 6 -6.61 -6.18 21.66
C ARG A 6 -5.91 -5.12 20.81
N ILE A 7 -4.58 -5.19 20.79
CA ILE A 7 -3.69 -5.75 19.74
C ILE A 7 -2.26 -5.71 20.36
N TRP A 8 -2.00 -4.74 21.23
CA TRP A 8 -0.71 -4.57 21.93
C TRP A 8 -0.51 -5.36 23.24
N SER A 9 -1.42 -6.26 23.64
CA SER A 9 -1.15 -7.13 24.81
C SER A 9 -0.17 -8.27 24.51
N GLY A 10 0.26 -8.43 23.25
CA GLY A 10 1.13 -9.50 22.79
C GLY A 10 2.58 -9.08 22.48
N VAL A 11 2.85 -7.81 22.15
CA VAL A 11 4.21 -7.34 21.82
C VAL A 11 4.68 -6.39 22.92
N GLY A 12 5.23 -6.93 24.00
CA GLY A 12 5.92 -6.12 25.00
C GLY A 12 7.17 -5.48 24.39
N GLU A 13 7.70 -4.41 25.02
CA GLU A 13 9.05 -3.89 24.71
C GLU A 13 10.14 -5.00 24.77
N SER A 14 9.84 -6.13 25.42
CA SER A 14 10.68 -7.32 25.49
C SER A 14 10.64 -8.23 24.27
N ASP A 15 9.65 -8.10 23.39
CA ASP A 15 9.35 -9.08 22.34
C ASP A 15 9.88 -8.65 20.96
N ILE A 16 10.33 -7.39 20.83
CA ILE A 16 11.11 -6.92 19.68
C ILE A 16 12.57 -7.30 19.92
N ASP A 17 12.91 -8.55 19.62
CA ASP A 17 14.29 -9.01 19.60
C ASP A 17 15.07 -8.19 18.55
N PRO A 18 16.28 -7.66 18.87
CA PRO A 18 17.07 -6.92 17.91
C PRO A 18 17.63 -7.87 16.84
N VAL A 19 16.85 -8.07 15.78
CA VAL A 19 17.27 -8.76 14.56
C VAL A 19 18.05 -7.75 13.72
N PRO A 20 19.09 -8.13 12.96
CA PRO A 20 19.63 -7.24 11.94
C PRO A 20 18.56 -6.84 10.94
N VAL A 21 18.48 -5.56 10.55
CA VAL A 21 17.42 -5.06 9.64
C VAL A 21 17.37 -5.87 8.35
N GLU A 22 18.53 -6.22 7.77
CA GLU A 22 18.64 -7.07 6.58
C GLU A 22 17.92 -8.42 6.75
N LYS A 23 18.04 -9.05 7.92
CA LYS A 23 17.41 -10.34 8.20
C LYS A 23 15.91 -10.22 8.52
N ALA A 24 15.45 -9.06 8.99
CA ALA A 24 14.02 -8.78 9.12
C ALA A 24 13.40 -8.56 7.73
N LEU A 25 14.05 -7.73 6.91
CA LEU A 25 13.63 -7.46 5.54
C LEU A 25 13.60 -8.72 4.65
N ASP A 26 14.66 -9.53 4.69
CA ASP A 26 14.73 -10.79 3.94
C ASP A 26 13.61 -11.76 4.31
N ARG A 27 13.33 -11.92 5.61
CA ARG A 27 12.21 -12.75 6.09
C ARG A 27 10.88 -12.15 5.64
N PHE A 28 10.67 -10.85 5.83
CA PHE A 28 9.46 -10.15 5.43
C PHE A 28 9.16 -10.35 3.94
N ALA A 29 10.12 -10.02 3.06
CA ALA A 29 9.97 -10.16 1.62
C ALA A 29 9.77 -11.62 1.17
N THR A 30 10.46 -12.57 1.82
CA THR A 30 10.30 -13.99 1.52
C THR A 30 8.91 -14.49 1.89
N ASN A 31 8.41 -14.20 3.10
CA ASN A 31 7.13 -14.74 3.57
C ASN A 31 5.94 -14.18 2.78
N THR A 32 5.94 -12.88 2.45
CA THR A 32 4.88 -12.27 1.63
C THR A 32 4.88 -12.83 0.21
N SER A 33 6.06 -13.04 -0.39
CA SER A 33 6.16 -13.67 -1.72
C SER A 33 5.81 -15.17 -1.71
N GLU A 34 6.13 -15.89 -0.63
CA GLU A 34 5.75 -17.31 -0.46
C GLU A 34 4.24 -17.44 -0.32
N TYR A 35 3.58 -16.56 0.46
CA TYR A 35 2.13 -16.53 0.59
C TYR A 35 1.42 -16.48 -0.77
N ILE A 36 1.85 -15.57 -1.65
CA ILE A 36 1.31 -15.42 -3.01
C ILE A 36 1.54 -16.70 -3.83
N SER A 37 2.75 -17.27 -3.73
CA SER A 37 3.13 -18.47 -4.50
C SER A 37 2.34 -19.71 -4.08
N GLU A 38 2.09 -19.90 -2.79
CA GLU A 38 1.32 -21.03 -2.25
C GLU A 38 -0.17 -20.93 -2.57
N ARG A 39 -0.67 -19.71 -2.79
CA ARG A 39 -2.09 -19.41 -3.06
C ARG A 39 -2.35 -19.05 -4.51
N ILE A 40 -1.41 -19.34 -5.42
CA ILE A 40 -1.47 -18.90 -6.82
C ILE A 40 -2.77 -19.31 -7.54
N GLN A 41 -3.37 -20.45 -7.18
CA GLN A 41 -4.65 -20.89 -7.74
C GLN A 41 -5.82 -19.92 -7.44
N TYR A 42 -5.72 -19.14 -6.37
CA TYR A 42 -6.73 -18.15 -6.00
C TYR A 42 -6.57 -16.84 -6.75
N PHE A 43 -5.44 -16.60 -7.42
CA PHE A 43 -5.24 -15.43 -8.29
C PHE A 43 -5.72 -15.66 -9.74
N ASP A 44 -6.20 -16.86 -10.07
CA ASP A 44 -6.66 -17.17 -11.43
C ASP A 44 -8.13 -16.73 -11.59
N PRO A 45 -8.44 -15.68 -12.40
CA PRO A 45 -9.80 -15.17 -12.55
C PRO A 45 -10.75 -16.18 -13.22
N PHE A 46 -10.21 -17.14 -13.98
CA PHE A 46 -11.02 -18.11 -14.73
C PHE A 46 -11.42 -19.35 -13.92
N LYS A 47 -11.02 -19.41 -12.64
CA LYS A 47 -11.38 -20.49 -11.71
C LYS A 47 -12.45 -20.06 -10.71
N ALA A 48 -13.12 -18.95 -10.97
CA ALA A 48 -14.16 -18.43 -10.11
C ALA A 48 -15.38 -19.38 -10.04
N GLU A 49 -15.93 -19.54 -8.83
CA GLU A 49 -17.12 -20.37 -8.59
C GLU A 49 -18.41 -19.55 -8.45
N SER A 50 -18.31 -18.24 -8.22
CA SER A 50 -19.41 -17.27 -8.13
C SER A 50 -19.03 -15.90 -8.72
N GLU A 51 -20.00 -14.99 -8.88
CA GLU A 51 -19.73 -13.62 -9.35
C GLU A 51 -18.85 -12.84 -8.33
N ALA A 52 -19.12 -13.01 -7.04
CA ALA A 52 -18.26 -12.47 -5.98
C ALA A 52 -16.82 -12.98 -6.04
N ASP A 53 -16.65 -14.31 -6.17
CA ASP A 53 -15.34 -14.95 -6.29
C ASP A 53 -14.62 -14.45 -7.56
N GLN A 54 -15.35 -14.30 -8.67
CA GLN A 54 -14.80 -13.77 -9.90
C GLN A 54 -14.24 -12.36 -9.71
N ARG A 55 -15.03 -11.42 -9.16
CA ARG A 55 -14.59 -10.04 -8.95
C ARG A 55 -13.39 -9.95 -8.01
N ALA A 56 -13.38 -10.75 -6.94
CA ALA A 56 -12.26 -10.79 -6.01
C ALA A 56 -10.97 -11.29 -6.68
N ARG A 57 -11.08 -12.34 -7.50
CA ARG A 57 -9.94 -12.90 -8.25
C ARG A 57 -9.45 -11.96 -9.34
N GLU A 58 -10.35 -11.30 -10.06
CA GLU A 58 -9.99 -10.29 -11.07
C GLU A 58 -9.19 -9.14 -10.46
N LYS A 59 -9.68 -8.58 -9.34
CA LYS A 59 -8.96 -7.55 -8.57
C LYS A 59 -7.61 -8.05 -8.08
N ALA A 60 -7.58 -9.19 -7.40
CA ALA A 60 -6.33 -9.78 -6.89
C ALA A 60 -5.32 -10.06 -8.01
N PHE A 61 -5.80 -10.46 -9.19
CA PHE A 61 -4.96 -10.73 -10.35
C PHE A 61 -4.36 -9.45 -10.94
N ALA A 62 -5.15 -8.38 -11.05
CA ALA A 62 -4.65 -7.07 -11.48
C ALA A 62 -3.58 -6.55 -10.51
N GLU A 63 -3.83 -6.61 -9.19
CA GLU A 63 -2.86 -6.19 -8.17
C GLU A 63 -1.60 -7.09 -8.15
N ALA A 64 -1.74 -8.39 -8.41
CA ALA A 64 -0.59 -9.27 -8.57
C ALA A 64 0.27 -8.91 -9.80
N SER A 65 -0.34 -8.37 -10.86
CA SER A 65 0.38 -7.79 -12.00
C SER A 65 1.08 -6.48 -11.63
N ILE A 66 0.47 -5.62 -10.80
CA ILE A 66 1.13 -4.42 -10.23
C ILE A 66 2.38 -4.82 -9.44
N TYR A 67 2.29 -5.85 -8.59
CA TYR A 67 3.45 -6.39 -7.89
C TYR A 67 4.59 -6.80 -8.84
N GLN A 68 4.26 -7.45 -9.95
CA GLN A 68 5.25 -7.85 -10.96
C GLN A 68 5.86 -6.67 -11.72
N ILE A 69 5.11 -5.58 -11.93
CA ILE A 69 5.62 -4.35 -12.53
C ILE A 69 6.63 -3.70 -11.57
N PHE A 70 6.30 -3.56 -10.29
CA PHE A 70 7.24 -3.07 -9.27
C PHE A 70 8.51 -3.92 -9.23
N ALA A 71 8.36 -5.25 -9.25
CA ALA A 71 9.51 -6.16 -9.26
C ALA A 71 10.39 -5.95 -10.51
N GLU A 72 9.79 -5.80 -11.69
CA GLU A 72 10.52 -5.56 -12.94
C GLU A 72 11.28 -4.22 -12.91
N ASN A 73 10.62 -3.15 -12.48
CA ASN A 73 11.21 -1.81 -12.34
C ASN A 73 12.41 -1.78 -11.35
N HIS A 74 12.53 -2.79 -10.50
CA HIS A 74 13.56 -2.91 -9.47
C HIS A 74 14.53 -4.08 -9.70
N ASP A 75 14.55 -4.68 -10.90
CA ASP A 75 15.39 -5.84 -11.24
C ASP A 75 15.23 -7.01 -10.23
N ARG A 76 14.00 -7.23 -9.75
CA ARG A 76 13.65 -8.29 -8.80
C ARG A 76 12.87 -9.40 -9.47
N SER A 77 13.17 -10.63 -9.08
CA SER A 77 12.44 -11.81 -9.54
C SER A 77 11.18 -12.02 -8.73
N VAL A 78 10.06 -12.25 -9.42
CA VAL A 78 8.85 -12.83 -8.84
C VAL A 78 8.82 -14.34 -8.97
N SER A 79 7.85 -14.98 -8.32
CA SER A 79 7.60 -16.42 -8.48
C SER A 79 7.33 -16.79 -9.93
N GLN A 80 8.00 -17.84 -10.43
CA GLN A 80 7.80 -18.34 -11.79
C GLN A 80 6.34 -18.79 -12.04
N ASN A 81 5.65 -19.25 -10.99
CA ASN A 81 4.24 -19.65 -11.12
C ASN A 81 3.33 -18.45 -11.36
N LEU A 82 3.61 -17.30 -10.72
CA LEU A 82 2.87 -16.07 -10.94
C LEU A 82 3.14 -15.51 -12.34
N HIS A 83 4.42 -15.46 -12.74
CA HIS A 83 4.82 -15.08 -14.09
C HIS A 83 4.09 -15.89 -15.15
N GLU A 84 4.10 -17.23 -15.03
CA GLU A 84 3.45 -18.11 -16.00
C GLU A 84 1.93 -17.95 -16.00
N LEU A 85 1.29 -17.74 -14.84
CA LEU A 85 -0.15 -17.46 -14.77
C LEU A 85 -0.49 -16.15 -15.49
N THR A 86 0.24 -15.07 -15.20
CA THR A 86 0.08 -13.77 -15.85
C THR A 86 0.25 -13.86 -17.36
N ARG A 87 1.35 -14.46 -17.81
CA ARG A 87 1.63 -14.69 -19.23
C ARG A 87 0.54 -15.51 -19.93
N GLN A 88 0.02 -16.55 -19.27
CA GLN A 88 -1.05 -17.37 -19.84
C GLN A 88 -2.35 -16.60 -19.99
N ARG A 89 -2.79 -15.89 -18.94
CA ARG A 89 -4.07 -15.17 -18.95
C ARG A 89 -4.05 -13.90 -19.78
N ALA A 90 -2.97 -13.13 -19.76
CA ALA A 90 -2.81 -11.96 -20.62
C ALA A 90 -2.95 -12.30 -22.11
N ASN A 91 -2.59 -13.53 -22.49
CA ASN A 91 -2.65 -14.04 -23.85
C ASN A 91 -3.89 -14.90 -24.15
N ASP A 92 -4.81 -15.01 -23.19
CA ASP A 92 -6.09 -15.67 -23.40
C ASP A 92 -7.09 -14.65 -23.95
N SER A 93 -7.76 -15.00 -25.05
CA SER A 93 -8.71 -14.10 -25.70
C SER A 93 -9.82 -13.65 -24.76
N ASP A 94 -10.26 -14.54 -23.89
CA ASP A 94 -11.37 -14.28 -22.97
C ASP A 94 -10.98 -13.23 -21.91
N TYR A 95 -9.69 -13.00 -21.68
CA TYR A 95 -9.21 -12.02 -20.70
C TYR A 95 -9.26 -10.60 -21.24
N HIS A 96 -8.88 -10.40 -22.50
CA HIS A 96 -8.79 -9.07 -23.12
C HIS A 96 -9.95 -8.75 -24.07
N GLU A 97 -10.85 -9.69 -24.36
CA GLU A 97 -12.10 -9.45 -25.11
C GLU A 97 -12.96 -8.30 -24.52
N PRO A 98 -13.13 -8.18 -23.19
CA PRO A 98 -13.93 -7.10 -22.60
C PRO A 98 -13.48 -5.69 -23.02
N LEU A 99 -12.18 -5.48 -23.23
CA LEU A 99 -11.61 -4.18 -23.59
C LEU A 99 -12.13 -3.66 -24.94
N GLY A 100 -12.49 -4.54 -25.87
CA GLY A 100 -13.02 -4.14 -27.18
C GLY A 100 -14.42 -3.52 -27.12
N GLY A 101 -15.19 -3.80 -26.07
CA GLY A 101 -16.52 -3.23 -25.84
C GLY A 101 -16.58 -2.19 -24.73
N TYR A 102 -15.60 -2.21 -23.82
CA TYR A 102 -15.55 -1.36 -22.64
C TYR A 102 -14.10 -0.95 -22.33
N PRO A 103 -13.56 0.04 -23.07
CA PRO A 103 -12.21 0.56 -22.85
C PRO A 103 -11.98 1.10 -21.45
N GLU A 104 -13.04 1.54 -20.76
CA GLU A 104 -12.97 2.02 -19.39
C GLU A 104 -12.50 0.94 -18.39
N ALA A 105 -12.41 -0.34 -18.78
CA ALA A 105 -11.83 -1.40 -17.95
C ALA A 105 -10.29 -1.57 -18.07
N ILE A 106 -9.58 -0.61 -18.67
CA ILE A 106 -8.12 -0.61 -18.69
C ILE A 106 -7.49 -0.74 -17.28
N PRO A 107 -7.99 -0.12 -16.19
CA PRO A 107 -7.43 -0.32 -14.84
C PRO A 107 -7.42 -1.79 -14.41
N GLU A 108 -8.49 -2.52 -14.70
CA GLU A 108 -8.69 -3.92 -14.30
C GLU A 108 -7.87 -4.92 -15.13
N TYR A 109 -7.67 -4.66 -16.43
CA TYR A 109 -7.00 -5.61 -17.33
C TYR A 109 -5.60 -5.16 -17.78
N GLY A 110 -5.36 -3.85 -17.82
CA GLY A 110 -4.21 -3.21 -18.43
C GLY A 110 -2.89 -3.55 -17.74
N HIS A 111 -2.87 -3.60 -16.40
CA HIS A 111 -1.66 -3.96 -15.64
C HIS A 111 -1.11 -5.33 -16.03
N THR A 112 -1.98 -6.32 -16.25
CA THR A 112 -1.57 -7.68 -16.65
C THR A 112 -1.00 -7.69 -18.06
N LEU A 113 -1.63 -6.96 -18.99
CA LEU A 113 -1.17 -6.84 -20.38
C LEU A 113 0.18 -6.11 -20.43
N LEU A 114 0.30 -4.98 -19.73
CA LEU A 114 1.53 -4.20 -19.58
C LEU A 114 2.66 -5.03 -18.98
N CYS A 115 2.41 -5.72 -17.87
CA CYS A 115 3.38 -6.58 -17.19
C CYS A 115 3.94 -7.67 -18.12
N THR A 116 3.09 -8.23 -18.99
CA THR A 116 3.49 -9.25 -19.97
C THR A 116 4.25 -8.63 -21.16
N GLU A 117 3.86 -7.42 -21.57
CA GLU A 117 4.54 -6.66 -22.63
C GLU A 117 5.94 -6.21 -22.22
N MET A 118 6.15 -5.76 -20.99
CA MET A 118 7.47 -5.36 -20.46
C MET A 118 8.54 -6.46 -20.59
N ARG A 119 8.11 -7.71 -20.81
CA ARG A 119 8.97 -8.89 -20.98
C ARG A 119 9.02 -9.42 -22.41
N ASP A 120 8.42 -8.72 -23.37
CA ASP A 120 8.26 -9.14 -24.76
C ASP A 120 7.49 -10.47 -24.93
N GLU A 121 6.57 -10.79 -24.01
CA GLU A 121 5.83 -12.07 -24.00
C GLU A 121 4.35 -11.92 -24.38
N LEU A 122 3.92 -10.71 -24.72
CA LEU A 122 2.53 -10.46 -25.11
C LEU A 122 2.30 -10.84 -26.58
N SER A 123 1.21 -11.56 -26.81
CA SER A 123 0.77 -11.97 -28.13
C SER A 123 0.32 -10.78 -28.96
N THR A 124 0.39 -10.92 -30.28
CA THR A 124 -0.05 -9.87 -31.21
C THR A 124 -1.52 -9.52 -31.03
N ASP A 125 -2.39 -10.52 -30.80
CA ASP A 125 -3.83 -10.28 -30.66
C ASP A 125 -4.15 -9.51 -29.38
N ALA A 126 -3.52 -9.87 -28.25
CA ALA A 126 -3.68 -9.15 -26.98
C ALA A 126 -3.12 -7.72 -27.06
N ARG A 127 -1.97 -7.54 -27.73
CA ARG A 127 -1.38 -6.22 -27.99
C ARG A 127 -2.35 -5.32 -28.77
N ILE A 128 -2.90 -5.83 -29.88
CA ILE A 128 -3.86 -5.08 -30.71
C ILE A 128 -5.10 -4.71 -29.89
N ALA A 129 -5.65 -5.66 -29.13
CA ALA A 129 -6.82 -5.39 -28.30
C ALA A 129 -6.57 -4.29 -27.25
N PHE A 130 -5.37 -4.26 -26.68
CA PHE A 130 -4.98 -3.24 -25.71
C PHE A 130 -4.76 -1.87 -26.35
N GLU A 131 -4.03 -1.81 -27.47
CA GLU A 131 -3.79 -0.58 -28.23
C GLU A 131 -5.12 0.03 -28.73
N ASP A 132 -6.03 -0.80 -29.25
CA ASP A 132 -7.37 -0.38 -29.66
C ASP A 132 -8.18 0.19 -28.48
N ALA A 133 -8.03 -0.37 -27.28
CA ALA A 133 -8.69 0.12 -26.08
C ALA A 133 -8.10 1.44 -25.59
N LEU A 134 -6.76 1.58 -25.61
CA LEU A 134 -6.10 2.85 -25.30
C LEU A 134 -6.60 3.95 -26.24
N ASP A 135 -6.63 3.70 -27.56
CA ASP A 135 -7.13 4.65 -28.56
C ASP A 135 -8.62 5.02 -28.38
N ALA A 136 -9.42 4.10 -27.86
CA ALA A 136 -10.85 4.29 -27.66
C ALA A 136 -11.22 4.92 -26.31
N LEU A 137 -10.28 5.01 -25.36
CA LEU A 137 -10.54 5.52 -24.02
C LEU A 137 -10.80 7.04 -24.05
N ASP A 138 -11.95 7.43 -23.52
CA ASP A 138 -12.36 8.83 -23.39
C ASP A 138 -11.96 9.40 -22.03
N LEU A 139 -10.78 10.01 -21.97
CA LEU A 139 -10.23 10.59 -20.73
C LEU A 139 -11.09 11.72 -20.15
N GLU A 140 -11.89 12.42 -20.97
CA GLU A 140 -12.77 13.51 -20.50
C GLU A 140 -13.83 12.97 -19.52
N LYS A 141 -14.22 11.70 -19.63
CA LYS A 141 -15.17 11.05 -18.69
C LYS A 141 -14.55 10.74 -17.33
N LEU A 142 -13.22 10.78 -17.22
CA LEU A 142 -12.47 10.41 -16.02
C LEU A 142 -11.97 11.64 -15.25
N GLU A 143 -12.25 12.86 -15.72
CA GLU A 143 -11.75 14.12 -15.15
C GLU A 143 -11.98 14.25 -13.64
N ASP A 144 -13.10 13.74 -13.12
CA ASP A 144 -13.44 13.81 -11.68
C ASP A 144 -12.75 12.71 -10.83
N HIS A 145 -11.92 11.85 -11.42
CA HIS A 145 -11.30 10.69 -10.77
C HIS A 145 -9.76 10.76 -10.82
N VAL A 146 -9.17 11.65 -10.01
CA VAL A 146 -7.72 11.92 -9.96
C VAL A 146 -6.86 10.65 -9.97
N THR A 147 -7.07 9.74 -9.01
CA THR A 147 -6.22 8.55 -8.87
C THR A 147 -6.31 7.62 -10.08
N LEU A 148 -7.51 7.49 -10.65
CA LEU A 148 -7.73 6.73 -11.87
C LEU A 148 -7.06 7.40 -13.08
N LEU A 149 -7.08 8.73 -13.18
CA LEU A 149 -6.35 9.45 -14.24
C LEU A 149 -4.84 9.22 -14.14
N LEU A 150 -4.28 9.25 -12.93
CA LEU A 150 -2.87 8.96 -12.70
C LEU A 150 -2.52 7.50 -13.04
N GLU A 151 -3.38 6.56 -12.69
CA GLU A 151 -3.25 5.14 -13.05
C GLU A 151 -3.22 4.94 -14.56
N ILE A 152 -4.19 5.52 -15.28
CA ILE A 152 -4.24 5.47 -16.74
C ILE A 152 -3.00 6.14 -17.35
N GLN A 153 -2.61 7.32 -16.86
CA GLN A 153 -1.40 8.00 -17.32
C GLN A 153 -0.16 7.12 -17.13
N THR A 154 -0.04 6.46 -15.99
CA THR A 154 1.06 5.52 -15.68
C THR A 154 1.07 4.36 -16.69
N ILE A 155 -0.10 3.78 -16.98
CA ILE A 155 -0.23 2.70 -17.98
C ILE A 155 0.22 3.18 -19.36
N TYR A 156 -0.23 4.35 -19.80
CA TYR A 156 0.17 4.94 -21.09
C TYR A 156 1.69 5.13 -21.17
N GLU A 157 2.28 5.73 -20.15
CA GLU A 157 3.72 5.99 -20.09
C GLU A 157 4.55 4.71 -20.11
N LEU A 158 4.20 3.72 -19.27
CA LEU A 158 4.90 2.44 -19.21
C LEU A 158 4.73 1.63 -20.50
N TRP A 159 3.61 1.79 -21.20
CA TRP A 159 3.40 1.19 -22.51
C TRP A 159 4.18 1.90 -23.64
N GLY A 160 4.65 3.12 -23.41
CA GLY A 160 5.27 3.96 -24.44
C GLY A 160 4.25 4.62 -25.38
N TYR A 161 3.00 4.73 -24.94
CA TYR A 161 1.98 5.54 -25.59
C TYR A 161 2.19 7.00 -25.19
N GLU A 162 2.12 7.94 -26.13
CA GLU A 162 2.08 9.37 -25.82
C GLU A 162 0.60 9.79 -25.75
N PRO A 163 -0.04 9.87 -24.57
CA PRO A 163 -1.41 10.34 -24.46
C PRO A 163 -1.52 11.81 -24.88
N ASN A 164 -2.74 12.21 -25.18
CA ASN A 164 -3.17 13.59 -25.06
C ASN A 164 -2.73 14.09 -23.66
N PRO A 165 -1.93 15.15 -23.54
CA PRO A 165 -1.19 15.42 -22.30
C PRO A 165 -2.17 15.75 -21.17
N VAL A 166 -2.47 14.75 -20.33
CA VAL A 166 -3.08 14.98 -19.03
C VAL A 166 -2.09 15.87 -18.28
N ASP A 167 -2.55 17.05 -17.89
CA ASP A 167 -1.71 17.94 -17.09
C ASP A 167 -1.69 17.38 -15.66
N VAL A 168 -0.69 16.52 -15.39
CA VAL A 168 -0.48 15.88 -14.08
C VAL A 168 -0.43 16.92 -12.96
N SER A 169 0.06 18.13 -13.22
CA SER A 169 0.07 19.18 -12.19
C SER A 169 -1.35 19.62 -11.84
N ASN A 170 -2.21 19.83 -12.84
CA ASN A 170 -3.63 20.18 -12.61
C ASN A 170 -4.40 19.02 -11.96
N VAL A 171 -4.14 17.77 -12.37
CA VAL A 171 -4.77 16.59 -11.73
C VAL A 171 -4.40 16.53 -10.25
N LEU A 172 -3.12 16.75 -9.91
CA LEU A 172 -2.68 16.76 -8.52
C LEU A 172 -3.32 17.90 -7.71
N GLU A 173 -3.56 19.08 -8.30
CA GLU A 173 -4.21 20.21 -7.59
C GLU A 173 -5.60 19.87 -7.04
N GLU A 174 -6.31 18.92 -7.66
CA GLU A 174 -7.63 18.45 -7.22
C GLU A 174 -7.57 17.24 -6.27
N SER A 175 -6.36 16.72 -6.02
CA SER A 175 -6.14 15.50 -5.25
C SER A 175 -5.97 15.75 -3.75
N VAL A 176 -5.98 14.65 -2.97
CA VAL A 176 -5.66 14.73 -1.54
C VAL A 176 -4.23 15.21 -1.30
N ALA A 177 -3.31 15.04 -2.27
CA ALA A 177 -1.93 15.51 -2.17
C ALA A 177 -1.80 17.04 -2.13
N TYR A 178 -2.83 17.79 -2.51
CA TYR A 178 -2.92 19.26 -2.37
C TYR A 178 -3.85 19.71 -1.22
N SER A 179 -4.49 18.76 -0.54
CA SER A 179 -5.38 19.03 0.58
C SER A 179 -4.60 19.19 1.88
N ASP A 180 -5.13 20.00 2.81
CA ASP A 180 -4.58 20.17 4.17
C ASP A 180 -4.99 18.97 5.04
N ILE A 181 -4.48 17.79 4.71
CA ILE A 181 -4.74 16.56 5.46
C ILE A 181 -3.96 16.62 6.78
N ASP A 182 -4.66 16.47 7.89
CA ASP A 182 -4.08 16.40 9.23
C ASP A 182 -3.92 14.94 9.67
N VAL A 183 -2.80 14.63 10.35
CA VAL A 183 -2.47 13.27 10.82
C VAL A 183 -3.62 12.64 11.63
N ILE A 184 -4.33 13.43 12.44
CA ILE A 184 -5.39 12.93 13.30
C ILE A 184 -6.67 12.72 12.51
N SER A 185 -7.11 13.74 11.77
CA SER A 185 -8.41 13.69 11.08
C SER A 185 -8.40 12.94 9.75
N ALA A 186 -7.22 12.62 9.20
CA ALA A 186 -7.11 11.83 7.98
C ALA A 186 -7.94 10.55 8.08
N THR A 187 -8.85 10.39 7.14
CA THR A 187 -9.62 9.16 6.96
C THR A 187 -8.75 8.07 6.34
N LEU A 188 -9.22 6.83 6.43
CA LEU A 188 -8.56 5.71 5.76
C LEU A 188 -8.58 5.88 4.24
N TYR A 189 -9.71 6.34 3.69
CA TYR A 189 -9.83 6.70 2.28
C TYR A 189 -8.77 7.73 1.83
N GLU A 190 -8.64 8.86 2.53
CA GLU A 190 -7.63 9.88 2.19
C GLU A 190 -6.19 9.34 2.29
N THR A 191 -5.96 8.39 3.19
CA THR A 191 -4.66 7.74 3.37
C THR A 191 -4.33 6.84 2.18
N TYR A 192 -5.27 6.00 1.75
CA TYR A 192 -5.11 5.16 0.56
C TYR A 192 -4.96 5.99 -0.71
N ASP A 193 -5.77 7.04 -0.85
CA ASP A 193 -5.69 7.92 -2.02
C ASP A 193 -4.31 8.60 -2.11
N LEU A 194 -3.76 9.07 -0.99
CA LEU A 194 -2.41 9.63 -0.94
C LEU A 194 -1.32 8.61 -1.33
N ALA A 195 -1.47 7.36 -0.89
CA ALA A 195 -0.54 6.30 -1.23
C ALA A 195 -0.60 5.95 -2.73
N HIS A 196 -1.80 5.76 -3.27
CA HIS A 196 -2.00 5.45 -4.69
C HIS A 196 -1.55 6.57 -5.61
N ILE A 197 -1.84 7.84 -5.28
CA ILE A 197 -1.29 9.01 -6.00
C ILE A 197 0.23 8.90 -6.06
N SER A 198 0.88 8.55 -4.94
CA SER A 198 2.34 8.38 -4.90
C SER A 198 2.80 7.20 -5.76
N PHE A 199 2.08 6.09 -5.80
CA PHE A 199 2.48 4.92 -6.61
C PHE A 199 2.46 5.25 -8.09
N TYR A 200 1.35 5.82 -8.56
CA TYR A 200 1.15 6.15 -9.97
C TYR A 200 2.03 7.32 -10.41
N TYR A 201 2.12 8.38 -9.61
CA TYR A 201 3.00 9.50 -9.92
C TYR A 201 4.48 9.11 -10.03
N HIS A 202 4.93 8.05 -9.34
CA HIS A 202 6.29 7.52 -9.47
C HIS A 202 6.41 6.33 -10.45
N ASN A 203 5.43 6.15 -11.35
CA ASN A 203 5.36 5.07 -12.33
C ASN A 203 5.65 3.70 -11.72
N MET A 204 5.02 3.40 -10.58
CA MET A 204 5.20 2.13 -9.86
C MET A 204 6.67 1.79 -9.57
N GLY A 205 7.46 2.80 -9.16
CA GLY A 205 8.88 2.64 -8.82
C GLY A 205 9.87 2.91 -9.96
N GLY A 206 9.40 3.26 -11.17
CA GLY A 206 10.22 3.52 -12.36
C GLY A 206 11.19 4.71 -12.27
N SER A 207 11.17 5.51 -11.19
CA SER A 207 12.18 6.53 -10.87
C SER A 207 12.26 7.75 -11.81
N TYR A 208 11.15 8.20 -12.38
CA TYR A 208 11.17 9.31 -13.36
C TYR A 208 10.87 10.69 -12.78
N HIS A 209 10.20 10.74 -11.63
CA HIS A 209 9.63 11.99 -11.12
C HIS A 209 10.40 12.55 -9.93
N ASP A 210 10.37 13.89 -9.84
CA ASP A 210 10.72 14.61 -8.63
C ASP A 210 9.77 14.20 -7.49
N SER A 211 10.18 14.29 -6.23
CA SER A 211 9.29 14.00 -5.10
C SER A 211 8.04 14.88 -5.13
N LEU A 212 6.89 14.37 -4.67
CA LEU A 212 5.61 15.09 -4.72
C LEU A 212 5.69 16.47 -4.04
N ASP A 213 6.46 16.59 -2.96
CA ASP A 213 6.69 17.86 -2.25
C ASP A 213 7.22 18.99 -3.15
N LYS A 214 7.99 18.67 -4.18
CA LYS A 214 8.52 19.65 -5.13
C LYS A 214 7.47 20.14 -6.12
N VAL A 215 6.49 19.29 -6.43
CA VAL A 215 5.40 19.62 -7.35
C VAL A 215 4.28 20.32 -6.60
N THR A 216 3.87 19.80 -5.45
CA THR A 216 2.76 20.34 -4.65
C THR A 216 3.16 21.52 -3.76
N GLY A 217 4.46 21.62 -3.42
CA GLY A 217 4.95 22.57 -2.43
C GLY A 217 4.62 22.22 -0.97
N ILE A 218 4.06 21.02 -0.72
CA ILE A 218 3.66 20.54 0.60
C ILE A 218 4.70 19.54 1.13
N GLU A 219 5.19 19.76 2.35
CA GLU A 219 6.14 18.83 2.97
C GLU A 219 5.41 17.60 3.52
N PHE A 220 5.65 16.44 2.90
CA PHE A 220 5.00 15.18 3.28
C PHE A 220 5.68 14.41 4.42
N SER A 221 6.91 14.78 4.84
CA SER A 221 7.68 13.98 5.80
C SER A 221 6.94 13.78 7.11
N ASP A 222 6.52 14.87 7.76
CA ASP A 222 5.82 14.79 9.05
C ASP A 222 4.43 14.15 8.93
N LEU A 223 3.72 14.41 7.82
CA LEU A 223 2.42 13.80 7.54
C LEU A 223 2.56 12.28 7.43
N LEU A 224 3.47 11.79 6.57
CA LEU A 224 3.67 10.36 6.35
C LEU A 224 4.25 9.66 7.59
N HIS A 225 5.17 10.29 8.34
CA HIS A 225 5.64 9.72 9.62
C HIS A 225 4.49 9.62 10.62
N GLY A 226 3.66 10.66 10.72
CA GLY A 226 2.50 10.69 11.60
C GLY A 226 1.45 9.64 11.24
N LEU A 227 1.09 9.53 9.97
CA LEU A 227 0.13 8.53 9.48
C LEU A 227 0.64 7.10 9.69
N ILE A 228 1.92 6.82 9.36
CA ILE A 228 2.53 5.51 9.65
C ILE A 228 2.42 5.17 11.14
N LEU A 229 2.79 6.10 12.03
CA LEU A 229 2.69 5.86 13.47
C LEU A 229 1.25 5.71 13.95
N LYS A 230 0.30 6.47 13.38
CA LYS A 230 -1.14 6.32 13.66
C LYS A 230 -1.60 4.91 13.30
N TYR A 231 -1.30 4.42 12.10
CA TYR A 231 -1.77 3.11 11.65
C TYR A 231 -1.03 1.93 12.30
N ILE A 232 0.22 2.10 12.74
CA ILE A 232 0.88 1.17 13.67
C ILE A 232 0.10 1.09 15.00
N GLY A 233 -0.37 2.24 15.51
CA GLY A 233 -1.17 2.32 16.73
C GLY A 233 -2.53 1.62 16.59
N VAL A 234 -3.19 1.81 15.44
CA VAL A 234 -4.47 1.16 15.08
C VAL A 234 -4.29 -0.34 14.87
N GLY A 235 -3.11 -0.75 14.39
CA GLY A 235 -2.79 -2.14 14.06
C GLY A 235 -3.12 -2.51 12.62
N ASP A 236 -2.99 -1.56 11.69
CA ASP A 236 -3.33 -1.72 10.27
C ASP A 236 -2.06 -1.90 9.41
N PRO A 237 -1.63 -3.14 9.12
CA PRO A 237 -0.40 -3.37 8.37
C PRO A 237 -0.51 -2.91 6.91
N ASP A 238 -1.71 -2.88 6.37
CA ASP A 238 -1.96 -2.53 4.98
C ASP A 238 -1.66 -1.05 4.74
N ALA A 239 -2.35 -0.17 5.47
CA ALA A 239 -2.12 1.27 5.44
C ALA A 239 -0.66 1.64 5.78
N VAL A 240 -0.06 0.97 6.78
CA VAL A 240 1.34 1.21 7.14
C VAL A 240 2.29 0.88 6.00
N LEU A 241 2.10 -0.24 5.32
CA LEU A 241 2.99 -0.68 4.24
C LEU A 241 2.81 0.19 3.00
N GLU A 242 1.59 0.58 2.67
CA GLU A 242 1.32 1.50 1.57
C GLU A 242 1.96 2.87 1.79
N LEU A 243 1.76 3.47 2.97
CA LEU A 243 2.42 4.73 3.33
C LEU A 243 3.95 4.59 3.38
N THR A 244 4.46 3.41 3.73
CA THR A 244 5.88 3.13 3.70
C THR A 244 6.42 3.16 2.27
N ILE A 245 5.73 2.51 1.32
CA ILE A 245 6.08 2.56 -0.10
C ILE A 245 6.03 4.01 -0.58
N ALA A 246 4.92 4.71 -0.34
CA ALA A 246 4.72 6.10 -0.75
C ALA A 246 5.81 7.02 -0.22
N GLY A 247 6.18 6.88 1.06
CA GLY A 247 7.23 7.70 1.67
C GLY A 247 8.64 7.38 1.17
N ILE A 248 8.93 6.13 0.78
CA ILE A 248 10.21 5.78 0.16
C ILE A 248 10.30 6.38 -1.23
N LEU A 249 9.25 6.24 -2.05
CA LEU A 249 9.20 6.80 -3.40
C LEU A 249 9.34 8.33 -3.37
N ASN A 250 8.72 8.99 -2.38
CA ASN A 250 8.86 10.42 -2.14
C ASN A 250 10.14 10.83 -1.39
N ARG A 251 11.01 9.88 -1.02
CA ARG A 251 12.31 10.12 -0.35
C ARG A 251 12.19 10.90 0.96
N CYS A 252 11.10 10.70 1.70
CA CYS A 252 10.77 11.48 2.88
C CYS A 252 10.69 10.64 4.17
N LEU A 253 10.92 9.33 4.12
CA LEU A 253 11.00 8.52 5.34
C LEU A 253 12.38 8.59 5.98
N SER A 254 12.40 8.71 7.31
CA SER A 254 13.62 8.60 8.08
C SER A 254 13.98 7.14 8.33
N ALA A 255 15.27 6.87 8.52
CA ALA A 255 15.78 5.53 8.82
C ALA A 255 15.05 4.88 10.00
N GLU A 256 14.75 5.68 11.03
CA GLU A 256 14.07 5.22 12.24
C GLU A 256 12.61 4.80 12.00
N ILE A 257 11.89 5.48 11.09
CA ILE A 257 10.52 5.10 10.70
C ILE A 257 10.52 3.79 9.93
N VAL A 258 11.43 3.63 8.97
CA VAL A 258 11.57 2.37 8.21
C VAL A 258 11.94 1.21 9.14
N THR A 259 12.82 1.49 10.09
CA THR A 259 13.26 0.57 11.13
C THR A 259 12.07 0.10 12.01
N ILE A 260 11.22 1.01 12.51
CA ILE A 260 10.05 0.60 13.31
C ILE A 260 9.03 -0.20 12.50
N VAL A 261 8.75 0.20 11.25
CA VAL A 261 7.86 -0.54 10.37
C VAL A 261 8.38 -1.96 10.18
N LEU A 262 9.65 -2.13 9.80
CA LEU A 262 10.27 -3.44 9.59
C LEU A 262 10.26 -4.31 10.85
N SER A 263 10.56 -3.74 12.02
CA SER A 263 10.45 -4.47 13.30
C SER A 263 9.03 -4.97 13.55
N TRP A 264 8.07 -4.09 13.32
CA TRP A 264 6.67 -4.37 13.61
C TRP A 264 6.11 -5.42 12.67
N VAL A 265 6.27 -5.28 11.35
CA VAL A 265 5.78 -6.28 10.39
C VAL A 265 6.52 -7.62 10.51
N ASP A 266 7.81 -7.62 10.86
CA ASP A 266 8.54 -8.86 11.17
C ASP A 266 7.95 -9.59 12.39
N SER A 267 7.50 -8.84 13.40
CA SER A 267 6.84 -9.42 14.57
C SER A 267 5.49 -10.07 14.20
N LEU A 268 4.71 -9.42 13.34
CA LEU A 268 3.44 -9.98 12.85
C LEU A 268 3.66 -11.29 12.08
N ILE A 269 4.59 -11.29 11.13
CA ILE A 269 4.90 -12.49 10.32
C ILE A 269 5.43 -13.64 11.18
N ARG A 270 6.19 -13.38 12.25
CA ARG A 270 6.70 -14.45 13.11
C ARG A 270 5.60 -15.22 13.85
N GLU A 271 4.45 -14.59 14.07
CA GLU A 271 3.33 -15.20 14.78
C GLU A 271 2.51 -16.11 13.88
N THR A 272 2.29 -15.71 12.63
CA THR A 272 1.30 -16.32 11.72
C THR A 272 1.92 -16.95 10.47
N GLY A 273 3.13 -16.55 10.10
CA GLY A 273 3.81 -16.94 8.86
C GLY A 273 3.49 -16.08 7.64
N TYR A 274 2.58 -15.11 7.75
CA TYR A 274 2.18 -14.17 6.69
C TYR A 274 1.58 -12.90 7.31
N LEU A 275 1.24 -11.89 6.51
CA LEU A 275 0.59 -10.69 7.05
C LEU A 275 -0.93 -10.89 7.13
N GLU A 276 -1.48 -10.89 8.34
CA GLU A 276 -2.93 -10.84 8.52
C GLU A 276 -3.43 -9.41 8.28
N ALA A 277 -4.51 -9.26 7.51
CA ALA A 277 -5.14 -7.97 7.29
C ALA A 277 -5.83 -7.46 8.54
N TYR A 278 -5.99 -6.14 8.62
CA TYR A 278 -6.79 -5.51 9.64
C TYR A 278 -8.28 -5.59 9.28
N LEU A 279 -9.04 -6.37 10.05
CA LEU A 279 -10.47 -6.63 9.78
C LEU A 279 -11.43 -5.73 10.59
N TYR A 280 -10.93 -4.66 11.22
CA TYR A 280 -11.72 -3.82 12.13
C TYR A 280 -12.10 -2.46 11.51
N GLY A 281 -13.14 -2.46 10.69
CA GLY A 281 -13.72 -1.26 10.08
C GLY A 281 -14.67 -1.70 8.95
N ASP A 282 -15.75 -0.96 8.72
CA ASP A 282 -16.80 -1.31 7.73
C ASP A 282 -16.32 -1.27 6.25
N GLU A 283 -15.03 -1.06 5.99
CA GLU A 283 -14.47 -0.92 4.65
C GLU A 283 -13.63 -2.15 4.32
N HIS A 284 -14.26 -3.13 3.68
CA HIS A 284 -13.60 -4.32 3.19
C HIS A 284 -12.96 -4.04 1.81
N PHE A 285 -11.73 -4.52 1.59
CA PHE A 285 -11.02 -4.45 0.30
C PHE A 285 -11.63 -5.34 -0.80
N LEU A 286 -12.59 -6.18 -0.41
CA LEU A 286 -13.40 -6.93 -1.35
C LEU A 286 -14.54 -6.03 -1.85
N PRO A 287 -14.94 -6.12 -3.13
CA PRO A 287 -16.14 -5.44 -3.61
C PRO A 287 -17.32 -5.71 -2.67
N ASP A 288 -18.19 -4.73 -2.38
CA ASP A 288 -19.27 -4.87 -1.39
C ASP A 288 -20.08 -6.17 -1.53
N LYS A 289 -20.35 -6.59 -2.77
CA LYS A 289 -21.04 -7.86 -3.07
C LYS A 289 -20.23 -9.11 -2.69
N ALA A 290 -18.91 -9.05 -2.83
CA ALA A 290 -18.05 -10.16 -2.46
C ALA A 290 -18.01 -10.38 -0.96
N VAL A 291 -18.07 -9.31 -0.16
CA VAL A 291 -18.19 -9.38 1.31
C VAL A 291 -19.49 -10.08 1.72
N GLU A 292 -20.62 -9.70 1.12
CA GLU A 292 -21.93 -10.30 1.43
C GLU A 292 -21.98 -11.81 1.10
N GLU A 293 -21.23 -12.25 0.09
CA GLU A 293 -21.22 -13.64 -0.39
C GLU A 293 -20.03 -14.47 0.16
N MET A 294 -19.12 -13.89 0.94
CA MET A 294 -17.97 -14.61 1.52
C MET A 294 -18.41 -15.79 2.41
N GLU A 295 -19.61 -15.75 2.99
CA GLU A 295 -20.13 -16.85 3.81
C GLU A 295 -20.25 -18.17 3.02
N GLU A 296 -20.37 -18.09 1.69
CA GLU A 296 -20.47 -19.25 0.80
C GLU A 296 -19.11 -19.81 0.38
N TRP A 297 -18.02 -19.07 0.59
CA TRP A 297 -16.68 -19.48 0.25
C TRP A 297 -16.15 -20.56 1.21
N THR A 298 -15.22 -21.39 0.74
CA THR A 298 -14.48 -22.30 1.62
C THR A 298 -13.63 -21.52 2.63
N VAL A 299 -13.26 -22.16 3.75
CA VAL A 299 -12.41 -21.54 4.77
C VAL A 299 -11.10 -21.01 4.18
N GLU A 300 -10.49 -21.76 3.24
CA GLU A 300 -9.25 -21.34 2.58
C GLU A 300 -9.46 -20.13 1.66
N GLN A 301 -10.59 -20.06 0.94
CA GLN A 301 -10.93 -18.89 0.12
C GLN A 301 -11.21 -17.67 0.98
N GLN A 302 -11.89 -17.82 2.12
CA GLN A 302 -12.11 -16.70 3.05
C GLN A 302 -10.79 -16.21 3.64
N GLU A 303 -9.91 -17.12 4.06
CA GLU A 303 -8.57 -16.78 4.54
C GLU A 303 -7.74 -16.07 3.46
N TRP A 304 -7.77 -16.54 2.22
CA TRP A 304 -7.12 -15.87 1.11
C TRP A 304 -7.74 -14.50 0.83
N GLY A 305 -9.06 -14.42 0.66
CA GLY A 305 -9.79 -13.21 0.33
C GLY A 305 -9.60 -12.08 1.34
N ASN A 306 -9.49 -12.44 2.62
CA ASN A 306 -9.24 -11.47 3.68
C ASN A 306 -7.81 -10.95 3.70
N ASN A 307 -6.83 -11.70 3.19
CA ASN A 307 -5.41 -11.41 3.42
C ASN A 307 -4.58 -11.19 2.15
N TYR A 308 -5.12 -11.43 0.94
CA TYR A 308 -4.33 -11.36 -0.30
C TYR A 308 -3.76 -9.96 -0.53
N HIS A 309 -4.56 -8.92 -0.30
CA HIS A 309 -4.18 -7.53 -0.57
C HIS A 309 -3.00 -7.12 0.29
N THR A 310 -3.09 -7.28 1.61
CA THR A 310 -2.01 -6.98 2.55
C THR A 310 -0.72 -7.77 2.27
N ASN A 311 -0.82 -9.01 1.78
CA ASN A 311 0.37 -9.77 1.38
C ASN A 311 0.94 -9.31 0.02
N LEU A 312 0.11 -8.86 -0.93
CA LEU A 312 0.57 -8.23 -2.16
C LEU A 312 1.28 -6.90 -1.88
N ILE A 313 0.66 -6.02 -1.10
CA ILE A 313 1.27 -4.77 -0.63
C ILE A 313 2.55 -5.06 0.15
N GLY A 314 2.56 -6.09 1.00
CA GLY A 314 3.76 -6.56 1.69
C GLY A 314 4.88 -7.02 0.76
N ALA A 315 4.55 -7.72 -0.34
CA ALA A 315 5.52 -8.12 -1.34
C ALA A 315 6.06 -6.91 -2.13
N ILE A 316 5.21 -5.95 -2.49
CA ILE A 316 5.60 -4.67 -3.12
C ILE A 316 6.53 -3.88 -2.18
N ALA A 317 6.13 -3.72 -0.91
CA ALA A 317 6.96 -3.07 0.10
C ALA A 317 8.31 -3.78 0.25
N GLY A 318 8.34 -5.11 0.19
CA GLY A 318 9.56 -5.92 0.21
C GLY A 318 10.51 -5.60 -0.94
N VAL A 319 9.98 -5.49 -2.17
CA VAL A 319 10.74 -5.05 -3.37
C VAL A 319 11.29 -3.64 -3.19
N VAL A 320 10.44 -2.69 -2.79
CA VAL A 320 10.80 -1.27 -2.64
C VAL A 320 11.85 -1.12 -1.53
N LEU A 321 11.61 -1.67 -0.34
CA LEU A 321 12.55 -1.61 0.77
C LEU A 321 13.89 -2.22 0.38
N THR A 322 13.94 -3.41 -0.22
CA THR A 322 15.20 -4.05 -0.62
C THR A 322 15.97 -3.23 -1.65
N SER A 323 15.30 -2.44 -2.47
CA SER A 323 15.91 -1.62 -3.52
C SER A 323 16.41 -0.27 -2.98
N TYR A 324 15.82 0.24 -1.90
CA TYR A 324 16.15 1.55 -1.34
C TYR A 324 16.81 1.53 0.05
N ILE A 325 16.88 0.38 0.74
CA ILE A 325 17.35 0.29 2.15
C ILE A 325 18.74 0.91 2.37
N ASP A 326 19.65 0.74 1.42
CA ASP A 326 21.01 1.27 1.49
C ASP A 326 21.04 2.79 1.38
N SER A 327 20.12 3.37 0.59
CA SER A 327 20.00 4.83 0.42
C SER A 327 19.43 5.54 1.64
N LEU A 328 18.74 4.79 2.51
CA LEU A 328 18.05 5.29 3.69
C LEU A 328 18.98 5.36 4.93
N ASP A 329 20.26 4.96 4.81
CA ASP A 329 21.22 4.79 5.92
C ASP A 329 20.67 3.88 7.05
N VAL A 330 19.78 2.95 6.70
CA VAL A 330 19.19 1.99 7.63
C VAL A 330 20.10 0.79 7.83
N ALA A 331 20.79 0.34 6.76
CA ALA A 331 21.60 -0.88 6.74
C ALA A 331 22.78 -0.86 7.74
N SER A 332 23.24 0.32 8.17
CA SER A 332 24.36 0.48 9.10
C SER A 332 23.94 0.43 10.59
N GLY A 333 22.64 0.47 10.89
CA GLY A 333 22.09 0.61 12.23
C GLY A 333 21.62 -0.70 12.86
N SER A 334 21.97 -0.93 14.13
CA SER A 334 21.17 -1.79 15.01
C SER A 334 19.94 -1.03 15.48
N PHE A 335 18.78 -1.68 15.59
CA PHE A 335 17.55 -1.12 16.18
C PHE A 335 17.87 -0.29 17.45
N PRO A 336 17.74 1.05 17.42
CA PRO A 336 18.02 1.86 18.60
C PRO A 336 16.91 1.58 19.62
N LYS A 337 17.21 0.70 20.58
CA LYS A 337 16.28 0.29 21.65
C LYS A 337 15.64 1.49 22.37
N ASP A 338 16.42 2.55 22.56
CA ASP A 338 15.99 3.76 23.27
C ASP A 338 15.02 4.65 22.47
N GLY A 339 15.00 4.55 21.13
CA GLY A 339 14.13 5.37 20.27
C GLY A 339 12.82 4.67 19.87
N MET A 340 12.86 3.34 19.79
CA MET A 340 11.71 2.51 19.42
C MET A 340 10.56 2.64 20.42
N GLY A 341 10.87 2.51 21.72
CA GLY A 341 9.85 2.61 22.77
C GLY A 341 9.16 3.97 22.80
N ASP A 342 9.86 5.05 22.45
CA ASP A 342 9.25 6.38 22.36
C ASP A 342 8.32 6.53 21.16
N LEU A 343 8.70 6.01 19.99
CA LEU A 343 7.86 6.03 18.79
C LEU A 343 6.58 5.21 18.97
N LEU A 344 6.69 4.06 19.63
CA LEU A 344 5.53 3.23 19.98
C LEU A 344 4.58 3.95 20.94
N LYS A 345 5.11 4.78 21.85
CA LYS A 345 4.29 5.63 22.72
C LYS A 345 3.60 6.76 21.96
N ILE A 346 4.20 7.27 20.89
CA ILE A 346 3.55 8.21 19.97
C ILE A 346 2.42 7.49 19.21
N ALA A 347 2.65 6.27 18.71
CA ALA A 347 1.62 5.47 18.04
C ALA A 347 0.42 5.18 18.98
N GLU A 348 0.68 4.77 20.23
CA GLU A 348 -0.36 4.55 21.24
C GLU A 348 -1.16 5.84 21.53
N LEU A 349 -0.47 6.99 21.58
CA LEU A 349 -1.11 8.30 21.76
C LEU A 349 -2.02 8.64 20.57
N LEU A 350 -1.56 8.40 19.34
CA LEU A 350 -2.32 8.67 18.12
C LEU A 350 -3.57 7.78 18.00
N ASP A 351 -3.51 6.50 18.37
CA ASP A 351 -4.71 5.64 18.43
C ASP A 351 -5.71 6.11 19.51
N THR A 352 -5.20 6.68 20.61
CA THR A 352 -6.04 7.08 21.75
C THR A 352 -6.73 8.43 21.54
N VAL A 353 -6.18 9.32 20.70
CA VAL A 353 -6.58 10.74 20.65
C VAL A 353 -8.07 10.95 20.31
N ASP A 354 -8.59 10.22 19.33
CA ASP A 354 -10.00 10.33 18.91
C ASP A 354 -10.94 9.58 19.86
N ARG A 355 -10.47 8.47 20.44
CA ARG A 355 -11.26 7.61 21.32
C ARG A 355 -11.42 8.20 22.72
N SER A 356 -10.38 8.86 23.23
CA SER A 356 -10.35 9.40 24.58
C SER A 356 -9.38 10.59 24.69
N PRO A 357 -9.82 11.81 24.32
CA PRO A 357 -8.98 13.02 24.41
C PRO A 357 -8.38 13.26 25.81
N ALA A 358 -9.11 12.89 26.87
CA ALA A 358 -8.63 13.01 28.25
C ALA A 358 -7.49 12.02 28.58
N ARG A 359 -7.55 10.79 28.07
CA ARG A 359 -6.46 9.81 28.22
C ARG A 359 -5.26 10.22 27.37
N ALA A 360 -5.50 10.64 26.14
CA ALA A 360 -4.48 11.15 25.23
C ALA A 360 -3.74 12.37 25.82
N ALA A 361 -4.43 13.27 26.52
CA ALA A 361 -3.79 14.39 27.20
C ALA A 361 -2.75 13.95 28.25
N ASN A 362 -3.03 12.87 29.00
CA ASN A 362 -2.07 12.32 29.97
C ASN A 362 -0.90 11.62 29.29
N GLN A 363 -1.16 10.84 28.24
CA GLN A 363 -0.10 10.20 27.43
C GLN A 363 0.79 11.24 26.77
N LEU A 364 0.24 12.34 26.25
CA LEU A 364 1.00 13.43 25.63
C LEU A 364 2.00 14.06 26.61
N ILE A 365 1.66 14.18 27.90
CA ILE A 365 2.59 14.66 28.94
C ILE A 365 3.76 13.69 29.10
N ASP A 366 3.50 12.38 29.14
CA ASP A 366 4.56 11.36 29.22
C ASP A 366 5.46 11.42 27.98
N VAL A 367 4.85 11.43 26.79
CA VAL A 367 5.56 11.48 25.50
C VAL A 367 6.39 12.74 25.34
N ARG A 368 5.93 13.90 25.84
CA ARG A 368 6.67 15.16 25.77
C ARG A 368 7.94 15.21 26.60
N ASN A 369 8.06 14.37 27.62
CA ASN A 369 9.23 14.33 28.49
C ASN A 369 10.33 13.38 27.97
N ARG A 370 10.12 12.74 26.82
CA ARG A 370 11.05 11.77 26.22
C ARG A 370 12.10 12.47 25.35
N LYS A 371 13.17 11.75 25.00
CA LYS A 371 14.31 12.36 24.27
C LYS A 371 14.03 12.58 22.78
N THR A 372 13.19 11.74 22.20
CA THR A 372 12.80 11.76 20.78
C THR A 372 11.76 12.83 20.43
N THR A 373 11.13 13.45 21.43
CA THR A 373 10.04 14.43 21.28
C THR A 373 10.39 15.62 20.38
N ASN A 374 11.64 16.09 20.41
CA ASN A 374 12.05 17.24 19.61
C ASN A 374 12.03 16.95 18.10
N LYS A 375 12.19 15.68 17.70
CA LYS A 375 12.17 15.28 16.29
C LYS A 375 10.74 15.23 15.73
N TYR A 376 9.77 14.79 16.54
CA TYR A 376 8.36 14.66 16.15
C TYR A 376 7.49 15.77 16.72
N LYS A 377 8.05 16.98 16.88
CA LYS A 377 7.39 18.09 17.55
C LYS A 377 6.09 18.48 16.83
N ASN A 378 6.10 18.51 15.50
CA ASN A 378 4.94 18.93 14.70
C ASN A 378 3.77 17.95 14.85
N ILE A 379 4.03 16.64 14.83
CA ILE A 379 3.03 15.59 15.12
C ILE A 379 2.45 15.79 16.54
N LEU A 380 3.30 16.06 17.53
CA LEU A 380 2.84 16.27 18.92
C LEU A 380 2.13 17.61 19.15
N GLU A 381 2.38 18.62 18.31
CA GLU A 381 1.63 19.87 18.29
C GLU A 381 0.24 19.67 17.67
N CYS A 382 0.16 18.93 16.58
CA CYS A 382 -1.07 18.49 15.94
C CYS A 382 -1.99 17.74 16.95
N VAL A 383 -1.47 16.71 17.64
CA VAL A 383 -2.19 16.00 18.71
C VAL A 383 -2.68 16.96 19.80
N ALA A 384 -1.82 17.88 20.25
CA ALA A 384 -2.18 18.83 21.30
C ALA A 384 -3.32 19.77 20.87
N ASN A 385 -3.27 20.26 19.62
CA ASN A 385 -4.29 21.12 19.06
C ASN A 385 -5.63 20.39 18.95
N HIS A 386 -5.62 19.14 18.47
CA HIS A 386 -6.81 18.30 18.39
C HIS A 386 -7.43 18.07 19.78
N ILE A 387 -6.64 17.71 20.79
CA ILE A 387 -7.14 17.53 22.16
C ILE A 387 -7.81 18.80 22.68
N VAL A 388 -7.23 19.97 22.40
CA VAL A 388 -7.79 21.27 22.82
C VAL A 388 -9.10 21.59 22.09
N SER A 389 -9.22 21.25 20.80
CA SER A 389 -10.46 21.46 20.05
C SER A 389 -11.57 20.53 20.52
N SER A 390 -11.27 19.28 20.87
CA SER A 390 -12.26 18.26 21.25
C SER A 390 -12.84 18.44 22.66
N VAL A 391 -12.30 19.37 23.45
CA VAL A 391 -12.75 19.70 24.82
C VAL A 391 -13.61 20.97 24.88
N LYS A 392 -13.67 21.74 23.79
CA LYS A 392 -14.54 22.94 23.67
C LYS A 392 -15.92 22.55 23.19
#